data_AF-A0A0A2E3A6-F1
#
_entry.id   AF-A0A0A2E3A6-F1
#
_cell.length_a   1.000
_cell.length_b   1.000
_cell.length_c   1.000
_cell.angle_alpha   90.00
_cell.angle_beta   90.00
_cell.angle_gamma   90.00
#
_symmetry.space_group_name_H-M   'P 1'
#
loop_
_entity.id
_entity.type
_entity.pdbx_description
1 polymer ?
#
loop_
_entity_poly.entity_id
_entity_poly.type
_entity_poly.pdbx_seq_one_letter_code
_entity_poly.pdbx_strand_id
1 'polypeptide(L)'
;MVDDTCYLPGFEEIEYAKLTLFILQSKLLKRFIRNICFMDAKRVVSRELLMRINLYQLSRTVDYLGIDIPQEKIHEYQNWLYMQTTPSLFSRQV
;
A
#
# COMPACT_ATOMS: atom_id res chain seq x y z
N MET A 1 3.23 21.75 -0.02
CA MET A 1 4.35 21.58 0.92
C MET A 1 4.08 20.28 1.67
N VAL A 2 4.99 19.31 1.65
CA VAL A 2 4.90 18.15 2.55
C VAL A 2 5.44 18.63 3.90
N ASP A 3 4.69 18.42 4.97
CA ASP A 3 5.11 18.72 6.34
C ASP A 3 5.38 17.44 7.14
N ASP A 4 5.74 17.57 8.42
CA ASP A 4 6.05 16.46 9.33
C ASP A 4 4.82 15.59 9.69
N THR A 5 3.63 15.92 9.17
CA THR A 5 2.40 15.15 9.40
C THR A 5 2.12 14.14 8.28
N CYS A 6 2.89 14.19 7.19
CA CYS A 6 2.70 13.36 6.01
C CYS A 6 3.87 12.40 5.78
N TYR A 7 3.57 11.24 5.18
CA TYR A 7 4.57 10.33 4.62
C TYR A 7 4.51 10.41 3.10
N LEU A 8 5.67 10.61 2.46
CA LEU A 8 5.79 10.71 1.00
C LEU A 8 6.59 9.53 0.44
N PRO A 9 5.93 8.49 -0.10
CA PRO A 9 6.60 7.48 -0.91
C PRO A 9 7.00 8.09 -2.27
N GLY A 10 8.26 7.94 -2.65
CA GLY A 10 8.77 8.35 -3.96
C GLY A 10 8.62 7.24 -5.00
N PHE A 11 8.33 7.63 -6.25
CA PHE A 11 8.23 6.72 -7.40
C PHE A 11 8.97 7.32 -8.59
N GLU A 12 9.61 6.46 -9.38
CA GLU A 12 10.23 6.84 -10.65
C GLU A 12 9.19 6.86 -11.78
N GLU A 13 8.17 6.01 -11.69
CA GLU A 13 7.12 5.85 -12.70
C GLU A 13 5.76 6.36 -12.18
N ILE A 14 5.09 7.19 -12.99
CA ILE A 14 3.81 7.82 -12.60
C ILE A 14 2.67 6.80 -12.46
N GLU A 15 2.65 5.76 -13.29
CA GLU A 15 1.69 4.66 -13.23
C GLU A 15 1.79 3.94 -11.89
N TYR A 16 3.01 3.74 -11.37
CA TYR A 16 3.22 3.07 -10.09
C TYR A 16 2.76 3.94 -8.91
N ALA A 17 2.96 5.25 -9.01
CA ALA A 17 2.40 6.20 -8.04
C ALA A 17 0.87 6.16 -8.05
N LYS A 18 0.24 6.17 -9.23
CA LYS A 18 -1.22 6.08 -9.39
C LYS A 18 -1.78 4.77 -8.84
N LEU A 19 -1.16 3.63 -9.17
CA LEU A 19 -1.57 2.32 -8.66
C LEU A 19 -1.44 2.23 -7.15
N THR A 20 -0.33 2.73 -6.59
CA THR A 20 -0.14 2.74 -5.13
C THR A 20 -1.20 3.62 -4.45
N LEU A 21 -1.44 4.83 -4.96
CA LEU A 21 -2.48 5.71 -4.43
C LEU A 21 -3.87 5.05 -4.46
N PHE A 22 -4.21 4.40 -5.57
CA PHE A 22 -5.48 3.68 -5.73
C PHE A 22 -5.64 2.57 -4.67
N ILE A 23 -4.60 1.77 -4.44
CA ILE A 23 -4.59 0.73 -3.39
C ILE A 23 -4.75 1.37 -2.01
N LEU A 24 -4.03 2.45 -1.72
CA LEU A 24 -4.08 3.15 -0.42
C LEU A 24 -5.45 3.78 -0.14
N GLN A 25 -6.22 4.09 -1.18
CA GLN A 25 -7.58 4.61 -1.06
C GLN A 25 -8.66 3.53 -0.93
N SER A 26 -8.29 2.25 -1.09
CA SER A 26 -9.23 1.13 -1.06
C SER A 26 -9.99 1.02 0.27
N LYS A 27 -11.25 0.58 0.19
CA LYS A 27 -12.08 0.31 1.38
C LYS A 27 -11.46 -0.78 2.25
N LEU A 28 -10.79 -1.75 1.63
CA LEU A 28 -10.11 -2.84 2.33
C LEU A 28 -9.03 -2.32 3.27
N LEU A 29 -8.10 -1.48 2.78
CA LEU A 29 -7.04 -0.93 3.61
C LEU A 29 -7.60 0.00 4.70
N LYS A 30 -8.56 0.87 4.36
CA LYS A 30 -9.20 1.77 5.33
C LYS A 30 -9.87 0.98 6.47
N ARG A 31 -10.51 -0.15 6.17
CA ARG A 31 -11.09 -1.05 7.17
C ARG A 31 -10.01 -1.74 7.99
N PHE A 32 -8.94 -2.23 7.35
CA PHE A 32 -7.81 -2.83 8.05
C PHE A 32 -7.21 -1.88 9.09
N ILE A 33 -6.85 -0.67 8.69
CA ILE A 33 -6.29 0.35 9.61
C ILE A 33 -7.24 0.63 10.77
N ARG A 34 -8.53 0.83 10.50
CA ARG A 34 -9.54 1.08 11.56
C ARG A 34 -9.62 -0.05 12.59
N ASN A 35 -9.40 -1.30 12.17
CA ASN A 35 -9.52 -2.45 13.05
C ASN A 35 -8.28 -2.66 13.95
N ILE A 36 -7.12 -2.09 13.57
CA ILE A 36 -5.86 -2.30 14.30
C ILE A 36 -5.33 -1.03 14.98
N CYS A 37 -5.98 0.11 14.74
CA CYS A 37 -5.58 1.39 15.31
C CYS A 37 -6.70 1.99 16.16
N PHE A 38 -6.29 2.68 17.22
CA PHE A 38 -7.18 3.52 17.99
C PHE A 38 -7.43 4.82 17.24
N MET A 39 -8.64 5.02 16.72
CA MET A 39 -8.95 6.13 15.82
C MET A 39 -8.92 7.51 16.50
N ASP A 40 -9.01 7.57 17.83
CA ASP A 40 -8.92 8.82 18.59
C ASP A 40 -7.47 9.25 18.88
N ALA A 41 -6.48 8.48 18.42
CA ALA A 41 -5.08 8.86 18.53
C ALA A 41 -4.79 10.11 17.68
N LYS A 42 -4.01 11.05 18.23
CA LYS A 42 -3.59 12.30 17.55
C LYS A 42 -2.93 12.05 16.18
N ARG A 43 -2.22 10.92 16.02
CA ARG A 43 -1.61 10.45 14.76
C ARG A 43 -1.88 8.96 14.59
N VAL A 44 -2.94 8.63 13.85
CA VAL A 44 -3.33 7.24 13.57
C VAL A 44 -2.34 6.57 12.62
N VAL A 45 -1.91 7.28 11.57
CA VAL A 45 -0.96 6.76 10.58
C VAL A 45 0.46 7.05 11.08
N SER A 46 1.18 5.98 11.43
CA SER A 46 2.60 6.02 11.82
C SER A 46 3.46 5.23 10.84
N ARG A 47 4.77 5.48 10.84
CA ARG A 47 5.74 4.70 10.04
C ARG A 47 5.64 3.21 10.33
N GLU A 48 5.48 2.82 11.60
CA GLU A 48 5.35 1.42 12.01
C GLU A 48 4.08 0.77 11.45
N LEU A 49 2.96 1.50 11.45
CA LEU A 49 1.73 1.03 10.82
C LEU A 49 1.93 0.82 9.32
N LEU A 50 2.52 1.81 8.64
CA LEU A 50 2.77 1.75 7.20
C LEU A 50 3.66 0.57 6.81
N MET A 51 4.70 0.29 7.60
CA MET A 51 5.59 -0.86 7.39
C MET A 51 4.91 -2.23 7.56
N ARG A 52 3.75 -2.28 8.22
CA ARG A 52 2.94 -3.52 8.36
C ARG A 52 1.98 -3.74 7.20
N ILE A 53 1.80 -2.75 6.34
CA ILE A 53 0.91 -2.87 5.18
C ILE A 53 1.61 -3.70 4.10
N ASN A 54 1.06 -4.88 3.82
CA ASN A 54 1.54 -5.70 2.70
C ASN A 54 0.93 -5.20 1.38
N LEU A 55 1.64 -4.28 0.72
CA LEU A 55 1.20 -3.69 -0.56
C LEU A 55 1.05 -4.71 -1.69
N TYR A 56 1.90 -5.75 -1.73
CA TYR A 56 1.76 -6.82 -2.72
C TYR A 56 0.47 -7.61 -2.53
N GLN A 57 0.14 -8.03 -1.31
CA GLN A 57 -1.11 -8.75 -1.06
C GLN A 57 -2.34 -7.88 -1.36
N LEU A 58 -2.27 -6.58 -1.05
CA LEU A 58 -3.33 -5.64 -1.41
C LEU A 58 -3.47 -5.48 -2.92
N SER A 59 -2.38 -5.37 -3.67
CA SER A 59 -2.43 -5.24 -5.13
C SER A 59 -3.01 -6.47 -5.82
N ARG A 60 -2.97 -7.64 -5.19
CA ARG A 60 -3.62 -8.88 -5.66
C ARG A 60 -5.09 -8.98 -5.28
N THR A 61 -5.55 -8.20 -4.32
CA THR A 61 -6.90 -8.29 -3.74
C THR A 61 -7.82 -7.15 -4.19
N VAL A 62 -7.27 -5.97 -4.42
CA VAL A 62 -8.02 -4.79 -4.84
C VAL A 62 -8.49 -4.96 -6.28
N ASP A 63 -9.75 -4.64 -6.52
CA ASP A 63 -10.31 -4.58 -7.87
C ASP A 63 -9.99 -3.22 -8.52
N TYR A 64 -9.37 -3.26 -9.70
CA TYR A 64 -8.89 -2.09 -10.43
C TYR A 64 -9.95 -1.51 -11.38
N LEU A 65 -11.24 -1.78 -11.14
CA LEU A 65 -12.33 -1.15 -11.89
C LEU A 65 -12.23 0.38 -11.82
N GLY A 66 -12.27 1.02 -12.99
CA GLY A 66 -12.29 2.47 -13.13
C GLY A 66 -10.93 3.15 -13.11
N ILE A 67 -9.82 2.39 -13.10
CA ILE A 67 -8.49 2.97 -13.35
C ILE A 67 -8.16 2.97 -14.85
N ASP A 68 -7.63 4.08 -15.34
CA ASP A 68 -7.15 4.21 -16.73
C ASP A 68 -5.68 3.77 -16.83
N ILE A 69 -5.43 2.50 -16.49
CA ILE A 69 -4.12 1.85 -16.57
C ILE A 69 -4.31 0.46 -17.18
N PRO A 70 -3.52 0.07 -18.20
CA PRO A 70 -3.66 -1.22 -18.85
C PRO A 70 -3.33 -2.38 -17.90
N GLN A 71 -4.02 -3.52 -18.08
CA GLN A 71 -3.84 -4.71 -17.25
C GLN A 71 -2.41 -5.24 -17.24
N GLU A 72 -1.69 -5.09 -18.35
CA GLU A 72 -0.27 -5.47 -18.47
C GLU A 72 0.61 -4.67 -17.48
N LYS A 73 0.38 -3.36 -17.37
CA LYS A 73 1.12 -2.50 -16.45
C LYS A 73 0.75 -2.77 -14.99
N ILE A 74 -0.49 -3.17 -14.72
CA ILE A 74 -0.92 -3.63 -13.39
C ILE A 74 -0.16 -4.91 -13.00
N HIS A 75 -0.03 -5.87 -13.93
CA HIS A 75 0.75 -7.09 -13.69
C HIS A 75 2.25 -6.80 -13.50
N GLU A 76 2.82 -5.90 -14.31
CA GLU A 76 4.20 -5.43 -14.16
C GLU A 76 4.43 -4.84 -12.75
N TYR A 77 3.54 -3.97 -12.30
CA TYR A 77 3.59 -3.37 -10.97
C TYR A 77 3.45 -4.41 -9.83
N GLN A 78 2.56 -5.40 -9.97
CA GLN A 78 2.42 -6.48 -9.00
C GLN A 78 3.70 -7.32 -8.90
N ASN A 79 4.34 -7.63 -10.03
CA ASN A 79 5.61 -8.35 -10.07
C ASN A 79 6.72 -7.51 -9.45
N TRP A 80 6.78 -6.21 -9.76
CA TRP A 80 7.73 -5.28 -9.15
C TRP A 80 7.57 -5.26 -7.62
N LEU A 81 6.34 -5.11 -7.10
CA LEU A 81 6.06 -5.17 -5.67
C LEU A 81 6.52 -6.49 -5.04
N TYR A 82 6.28 -7.62 -5.69
CA TYR A 82 6.72 -8.93 -5.21
C TYR A 82 8.24 -9.00 -5.03
N MET A 83 8.99 -8.45 -5.98
CA MET A 83 10.46 -8.39 -5.90
C MET A 83 10.95 -7.45 -4.78
N GLN A 84 10.18 -6.41 -4.44
CA GLN A 84 10.50 -5.50 -3.34
C GLN A 84 10.08 -6.04 -1.96
N THR A 85 9.11 -6.96 -1.91
CA THR A 85 8.69 -7.56 -0.64
C THR A 85 9.74 -8.55 -0.15
N THR A 86 10.28 -8.31 1.04
CA THR A 86 11.12 -9.30 1.73
C THR A 86 10.24 -10.48 2.18
N PRO A 87 10.49 -11.72 1.71
CA PRO A 87 9.71 -12.89 2.14
C PRO A 87 9.86 -13.19 3.64
N SER A 88 10.91 -12.65 4.26
CA SER A 88 11.44 -13.11 5.56
C SER A 88 10.79 -12.48 6.79
N LEU A 89 9.95 -11.44 6.65
CA LEU A 89 9.33 -10.79 7.82
C LEU A 89 8.25 -11.66 8.50
N PHE A 90 7.67 -12.62 7.79
CA PHE A 90 6.63 -13.52 8.32
C PHE A 90 6.93 -15.01 8.13
N SER A 91 8.06 -15.38 7.51
CA SER A 91 8.46 -16.78 7.32
C SER A 91 9.11 -17.42 8.56
N ARG A 92 9.14 -16.72 9.70
CA ARG A 92 9.59 -17.24 11.01
C ARG A 92 8.61 -16.84 12.11
N GLN A 93 7.43 -17.44 12.10
CA GLN A 93 6.67 -17.67 13.32
C GLN A 93 6.24 -19.14 13.29
N VAL A 94 7.18 -20.01 13.68
CA VAL A 94 6.92 -21.37 14.18
C VAL A 94 7.07 -21.31 15.68
#